data_AF-A0A1V6T0B0-F1
#
_entry.id   AF-A0A1V6T0B0-F1
#
_cell.length_a   1.000
_cell.length_b   1.000
_cell.length_c   1.000
_cell.angle_alpha   90.00
_cell.angle_beta   90.00
_cell.angle_gamma   90.00
#
_symmetry.space_group_name_H-M   'P 1'
#
loop_
_entity.id
_entity.type
_entity.pdbx_description
1 polymer ?
#
loop_
_entity_poly.entity_id
_entity_poly.type
_entity_poly.pdbx_seq_one_letter_code
_entity_poly.pdbx_strand_id
1 'polypeptide(L)'
;MSTSQILQARNETTTRLYADPHNPHLHLERGIQYEKLGFPDLASADAYRALALLESVVDPDECEFHARRKVDPSQQAPQKAANESDDEDEDDNTVPITQEEYDAIIDQVYVLLVRSLVRCGCYRDAFEFGLRGLALLEKRTATASVATLNAQMDRVKQVYKSRTSSETENIDLDSIDPSVLPAQGFARRVLYPWNEHEPDRRSPETLNMLNERLAVIAPKCEVRAVALPLLHASADDTSSGMDVSVQLGLFAKEDIAPDEIILRESSLLTATNRLHDDLCDACNAPLPELSAAEPPVACEGGCLDIIFCSQACHDKAQEVYHGAICGLEDGLDSIGKDVPDPKDKADYLYLLLLGRALAMSATQDKHPLELPEVKYIWGDFHDFDIEAVSAEAETTSTTDDTATLPFSFQLNVLQPERFLDEMGLDPYTVLYRYDTWVLNTLFAKFRGTASGRLSTWDGGPELCAVHPMWCLANHSCDPNVTWEWSSEINFRARRDDETAVWSRGQEMKELRPGGIAKDSEILNHYCDIGLPVQKRREWASGALGGTCLCDRCVWEAGEVE
;
A
#
# COMPACT_ATOMS: atom_id res chain seq x y z
N MET A 1 -3.10 -27.11 15.24
CA MET A 1 -4.48 -26.61 14.98
C MET A 1 -4.68 -26.67 13.47
N SER A 2 -5.86 -26.98 12.98
CA SER A 2 -6.15 -26.80 11.54
C SER A 2 -6.20 -25.32 11.18
N THR A 3 -5.98 -24.97 9.92
CA THR A 3 -6.07 -23.58 9.43
C THR A 3 -7.42 -22.94 9.75
N SER A 4 -8.51 -23.70 9.57
CA SER A 4 -9.87 -23.29 9.95
C SER A 4 -9.99 -22.92 11.45
N GLN A 5 -9.33 -23.66 12.35
CA GLN A 5 -9.32 -23.32 13.78
C GLN A 5 -8.54 -22.04 14.06
N ILE A 6 -7.44 -21.80 13.34
CA ILE A 6 -6.62 -20.59 13.50
C ILE A 6 -7.38 -19.37 12.96
N LEU A 7 -8.07 -19.49 11.82
CA LEU A 7 -8.95 -18.44 11.28
C LEU A 7 -10.09 -18.11 12.23
N GLN A 8 -10.72 -19.12 12.83
CA GLN A 8 -11.77 -18.91 13.83
C GLN A 8 -11.21 -18.16 15.04
N ALA A 9 -10.08 -18.61 15.60
CA ALA A 9 -9.42 -17.94 16.72
C ALA A 9 -9.06 -16.49 16.38
N ARG A 10 -8.51 -16.24 15.18
CA ARG A 10 -8.24 -14.88 14.69
C ARG A 10 -9.51 -14.03 14.70
N ASN A 11 -10.63 -14.53 14.17
CA ASN A 11 -11.87 -13.75 14.11
C ASN A 11 -12.46 -13.46 15.50
N GLU A 12 -12.39 -14.43 16.42
CA GLU A 12 -12.81 -14.26 17.81
C GLU A 12 -11.95 -13.22 18.54
N THR A 13 -10.62 -13.25 18.35
CA THR A 13 -9.71 -12.26 18.93
C THR A 13 -9.89 -10.88 18.30
N THR A 14 -10.05 -10.77 16.98
CA THR A 14 -10.33 -9.50 16.30
C THR A 14 -11.63 -8.86 16.81
N THR A 15 -12.68 -9.66 17.04
CA THR A 15 -13.95 -9.16 17.59
C THR A 15 -13.76 -8.60 19.00
N ARG A 16 -13.01 -9.30 19.85
CA ARG A 16 -12.66 -8.79 21.20
C ARG A 16 -11.80 -7.54 21.13
N LEU A 17 -10.82 -7.51 20.22
CA LEU A 17 -9.92 -6.38 20.03
C LEU A 17 -10.69 -5.12 19.64
N TYR A 18 -11.63 -5.20 18.70
CA TYR A 18 -12.45 -4.04 18.32
C TYR A 18 -13.34 -3.53 19.46
N ALA A 19 -13.68 -4.38 20.43
CA ALA A 19 -14.42 -3.99 21.61
C ALA A 19 -13.54 -3.43 22.75
N ASP A 20 -12.24 -3.72 22.74
CA ASP A 20 -11.24 -3.35 23.75
C ASP A 20 -9.89 -2.98 23.07
N PRO A 21 -9.86 -1.90 22.27
CA PRO A 21 -8.79 -1.64 21.29
C PRO A 21 -7.43 -1.29 21.91
N HIS A 22 -7.41 -0.83 23.16
CA HIS A 22 -6.21 -0.44 23.88
C HIS A 22 -5.60 -1.58 24.72
N ASN A 23 -6.09 -2.81 24.53
CA ASN A 23 -5.61 -3.95 25.29
C ASN A 23 -4.44 -4.64 24.59
N PRO A 24 -3.19 -4.48 25.08
CA PRO A 24 -2.01 -5.04 24.42
C PRO A 24 -2.02 -6.57 24.36
N HIS A 25 -2.76 -7.25 25.25
CA HIS A 25 -2.89 -8.71 25.21
C HIS A 25 -3.65 -9.18 23.96
N LEU A 26 -4.67 -8.43 23.54
CA LEU A 26 -5.49 -8.78 22.38
C LEU A 26 -4.72 -8.53 21.07
N HIS A 27 -3.92 -7.48 21.00
CA HIS A 27 -2.98 -7.25 19.90
C HIS A 27 -1.96 -8.38 19.80
N LEU A 28 -1.27 -8.73 20.89
CA LEU A 28 -0.33 -9.86 20.91
C LEU A 28 -1.01 -11.17 20.50
N GLU A 29 -2.19 -11.47 21.05
CA GLU A 29 -2.94 -12.67 20.74
C GLU A 29 -3.30 -12.76 19.25
N ARG A 30 -3.75 -11.65 18.65
CA ARG A 30 -4.10 -11.58 17.21
C ARG A 30 -2.86 -11.69 16.33
N GLY A 31 -1.76 -11.01 16.69
CA GLY A 31 -0.48 -11.11 16.00
C GLY A 31 0.08 -12.53 15.96
N ILE A 32 -0.06 -13.30 17.05
CA ILE A 32 0.31 -14.72 17.08
C ILE A 32 -0.54 -15.54 16.10
N GLN A 33 -1.83 -15.23 15.92
CA GLN A 33 -2.65 -15.93 14.92
C GLN A 33 -2.23 -15.55 13.50
N TYR A 34 -1.96 -14.27 13.22
CA TYR A 34 -1.44 -13.84 11.92
C TYR A 34 -0.13 -14.54 11.55
N GLU A 35 0.78 -14.70 12.52
CA GLU A 35 2.03 -15.41 12.29
C GLU A 35 1.81 -16.87 11.91
N LYS A 36 0.89 -17.56 12.60
CA LYS A 36 0.52 -18.96 12.30
C LYS A 36 -0.16 -19.12 10.94
N LEU A 37 -0.88 -18.08 10.49
CA LEU A 37 -1.47 -18.00 9.16
C LEU A 37 -0.44 -17.59 8.08
N GLY A 38 0.81 -17.32 8.47
CA GLY A 38 1.89 -16.95 7.56
C GLY A 38 1.88 -15.51 7.07
N PHE A 39 1.29 -14.60 7.85
CA PHE A 39 1.27 -13.15 7.62
C PHE A 39 2.18 -12.41 8.61
N PRO A 40 3.52 -12.48 8.45
CA PRO A 40 4.46 -11.79 9.34
C PRO A 40 4.32 -10.26 9.28
N ASP A 41 3.88 -9.70 8.15
CA ASP A 41 3.58 -8.28 7.99
C ASP A 41 2.52 -7.82 9.01
N LEU A 42 1.39 -8.54 9.08
CA LEU A 42 0.31 -8.24 10.02
C LEU A 42 0.70 -8.55 11.47
N ALA A 43 1.46 -9.62 11.68
CA ALA A 43 1.97 -9.98 13.01
C ALA A 43 2.94 -8.93 13.56
N SER A 44 3.80 -8.35 12.71
CA SER A 44 4.71 -7.27 13.13
C SER A 44 3.96 -6.01 13.55
N ALA A 45 2.91 -5.63 12.82
CA ALA A 45 2.11 -4.46 13.14
C ALA A 45 1.38 -4.62 14.48
N ASP A 46 0.74 -5.77 14.73
CA ASP A 46 0.08 -6.05 16.00
C ASP A 46 1.07 -6.15 17.17
N ALA A 47 2.25 -6.74 16.94
CA ALA A 47 3.29 -6.78 17.95
C ALA A 47 3.80 -5.37 18.29
N TYR A 48 3.92 -4.49 17.30
CA TYR A 48 4.30 -3.10 17.53
C TYR A 48 3.22 -2.31 18.28
N ARG A 49 1.94 -2.45 17.91
CA ARG A 49 0.82 -1.85 18.66
C ARG A 49 0.79 -2.29 20.11
N ALA A 50 1.01 -3.58 20.37
CA ALA A 50 1.15 -4.08 21.72
C ALA A 50 2.34 -3.45 22.45
N LEU A 51 3.49 -3.31 21.78
CA LEU A 51 4.69 -2.68 22.34
C LEU A 51 4.45 -1.21 22.68
N ALA A 52 3.91 -0.41 21.75
CA ALA A 52 3.64 1.01 21.92
C ALA A 52 2.65 1.26 23.08
N LEU A 53 1.57 0.48 23.19
CA LEU A 53 0.68 0.55 24.35
C LEU A 53 1.43 0.22 25.65
N LEU A 54 2.26 -0.82 25.65
CA LEU A 54 3.00 -1.25 26.84
C LEU A 54 4.05 -0.22 27.29
N GLU A 55 4.56 0.65 26.40
CA GLU A 55 5.44 1.76 26.78
C GLU A 55 4.76 2.70 27.78
N SER A 56 3.44 2.92 27.65
CA SER A 56 2.66 3.75 28.60
C SER A 56 2.58 3.18 30.03
N VAL A 57 2.89 1.89 30.23
CA VAL A 57 2.98 1.30 31.58
C VAL A 57 4.29 1.71 32.27
N VAL A 58 5.35 1.92 31.49
CA VAL A 58 6.68 2.27 31.98
C VAL A 58 6.85 3.78 32.08
N ASP A 59 6.37 4.50 31.06
CA ASP A 59 6.46 5.96 30.96
C ASP A 59 5.13 6.55 30.45
N PRO A 60 4.13 6.70 31.34
CA PRO A 60 2.82 7.17 30.94
C PRO A 60 2.84 8.62 30.42
N ASP A 61 3.72 9.48 30.94
CA ASP A 61 3.71 10.91 30.63
C ASP A 61 4.21 11.21 29.19
N GLU A 62 4.95 10.29 28.57
CA GLU A 62 5.46 10.41 27.19
C GLU A 62 4.56 9.73 26.15
N CYS A 63 3.47 9.06 26.56
CA CYS A 63 2.61 8.28 25.68
C CYS A 63 1.26 8.96 25.46
N GLU A 64 0.85 9.09 24.20
CA GLU A 64 -0.47 9.59 23.85
C GLU A 64 -1.58 8.55 24.08
N PHE A 65 -1.28 7.28 23.86
CA PHE A 65 -2.22 6.16 24.02
C PHE A 65 -1.83 5.25 25.18
N HIS A 66 -2.77 4.98 26.08
CA HIS A 66 -2.52 4.21 27.29
C HIS A 66 -3.04 2.77 27.22
N ALA A 67 -2.23 1.82 27.68
CA ALA A 67 -2.62 0.43 27.83
C ALA A 67 -3.71 0.25 28.89
N ARG A 68 -4.88 -0.23 28.46
CA ARG A 68 -6.02 -0.51 29.34
C ARG A 68 -6.75 -1.77 28.89
N ARG A 69 -7.56 -2.34 29.77
CA ARG A 69 -8.44 -3.47 29.47
C ARG A 69 -9.82 -3.28 30.07
N LYS A 70 -10.81 -3.88 29.44
CA LYS A 70 -12.15 -3.98 30.03
C LYS A 70 -12.20 -5.01 31.16
N VAL A 71 -12.96 -4.71 32.20
CA VAL A 71 -13.25 -5.61 33.33
C VAL A 71 -14.71 -6.05 33.24
N ASP A 72 -14.96 -7.33 33.56
CA ASP A 72 -16.33 -7.83 33.68
C ASP A 72 -17.05 -7.08 34.83
N PRO A 73 -18.23 -6.46 34.58
CA PRO A 73 -19.00 -5.76 35.61
C PRO A 73 -19.30 -6.62 36.85
N SER A 74 -19.34 -7.95 36.70
CA SER A 74 -19.56 -8.88 37.80
C SER A 74 -18.37 -9.02 38.77
N GLN A 75 -17.18 -8.53 38.39
CA GLN A 75 -15.96 -8.54 39.20
C GLN A 75 -15.68 -7.19 39.88
N GLN A 76 -16.52 -6.17 39.69
CA GLN A 76 -16.36 -4.88 40.36
C GLN A 76 -16.68 -4.99 41.86
N ALA A 77 -15.65 -4.78 42.69
CA ALA A 77 -15.86 -4.42 44.09
C ALA A 77 -16.32 -2.95 44.16
N PRO A 78 -17.21 -2.56 45.09
CA PRO A 78 -17.71 -1.19 45.17
C PRO A 78 -16.54 -0.24 45.48
N GLN A 79 -16.12 0.56 44.50
CA GLN A 79 -15.10 1.57 44.71
C GLN A 79 -15.67 2.78 45.46
N LYS A 80 -14.91 3.24 46.45
CA LYS A 80 -15.15 4.49 47.16
C LYS A 80 -14.70 5.64 46.26
N ALA A 81 -15.61 6.57 46.02
CA ALA A 81 -15.36 7.85 45.35
C ALA A 81 -14.05 8.50 45.82
N ALA A 82 -13.12 8.71 44.89
CA ALA A 82 -11.95 9.54 45.10
C ALA A 82 -11.62 10.28 43.80
N ASN A 83 -11.92 11.58 43.85
CA ASN A 83 -11.46 12.71 43.05
C ASN A 83 -11.65 12.71 41.53
N GLU A 84 -12.49 13.67 41.12
CA GLU A 84 -12.71 14.24 39.80
C GLU A 84 -11.38 14.68 39.15
N SER A 85 -10.99 14.00 38.07
CA SER A 85 -10.28 14.62 36.94
C SER A 85 -11.24 14.63 35.76
N ASP A 86 -11.42 15.82 35.17
CA ASP A 86 -12.30 16.10 34.03
C ASP A 86 -11.69 15.55 32.74
N ASP A 87 -11.73 14.23 32.53
CA ASP A 87 -11.55 13.64 31.20
C ASP A 87 -12.88 13.04 30.75
N GLU A 88 -13.52 13.71 29.79
CA GLU A 88 -14.76 13.30 29.17
C GLU A 88 -14.53 11.99 28.38
N ASP A 89 -15.41 11.00 28.60
CA ASP A 89 -15.52 9.68 27.94
C ASP A 89 -14.86 8.44 28.59
N GLU A 90 -14.79 8.35 29.92
CA GLU A 90 -14.46 7.06 30.57
C GLU A 90 -15.66 6.07 30.53
N ASP A 91 -15.56 5.08 29.64
CA ASP A 91 -16.28 3.79 29.77
C ASP A 91 -15.92 3.21 31.15
N ASP A 92 -16.86 3.33 32.10
CA ASP A 92 -16.82 3.05 33.57
C ASP A 92 -16.35 1.62 33.95
N ASN A 93 -15.90 0.82 32.95
CA ASN A 93 -15.48 -0.56 33.07
C ASN A 93 -14.04 -0.82 32.57
N THR A 94 -13.24 0.20 32.26
CA THR A 94 -11.84 0.02 31.85
C THR A 94 -10.87 0.20 33.03
N VAL A 95 -9.77 -0.54 33.04
CA VAL A 95 -8.68 -0.39 34.02
C VAL A 95 -7.32 -0.38 33.31
N PRO A 96 -6.33 0.39 33.80
CA PRO A 96 -4.97 0.35 33.27
C PRO A 96 -4.35 -1.04 33.40
N ILE A 97 -3.47 -1.38 32.45
CA ILE A 97 -2.65 -2.60 32.52
C ILE A 97 -1.62 -2.45 33.65
N THR A 98 -1.50 -3.47 34.52
CA THR A 98 -0.54 -3.42 35.64
C THR A 98 0.89 -3.74 35.20
N GLN A 99 1.86 -3.39 36.05
CA GLN A 99 3.26 -3.78 35.83
C GLN A 99 3.42 -5.31 35.74
N GLU A 100 2.67 -6.08 36.53
CA GLU A 100 2.70 -7.55 36.48
C GLU A 100 2.16 -8.09 35.15
N GLU A 101 1.12 -7.46 34.60
CA GLU A 101 0.56 -7.82 33.30
C GLU A 101 1.53 -7.47 32.16
N TYR A 102 2.13 -6.26 32.19
CA TYR A 102 3.23 -5.88 31.29
C TYR A 102 4.36 -6.91 31.33
N ASP A 103 4.79 -7.24 32.55
CA ASP A 103 5.90 -8.14 32.83
C ASP A 103 5.70 -9.56 32.30
N ALA A 104 4.44 -9.97 32.15
CA ALA A 104 4.04 -11.30 31.70
C ALA A 104 4.03 -11.48 30.18
N ILE A 105 3.95 -10.40 29.40
CA ILE A 105 3.81 -10.48 27.94
C ILE A 105 4.91 -9.77 27.14
N ILE A 106 5.65 -8.85 27.75
CA ILE A 106 6.62 -8.02 27.02
C ILE A 106 7.69 -8.83 26.27
N ASP A 107 8.09 -9.98 26.80
CA ASP A 107 9.08 -10.85 26.14
C ASP A 107 8.54 -11.49 24.86
N GLN A 108 7.29 -11.94 24.87
CA GLN A 108 6.59 -12.47 23.71
C GLN A 108 6.35 -11.39 22.65
N VAL A 109 6.05 -10.15 23.06
CA VAL A 109 5.90 -9.00 22.15
C VAL A 109 7.19 -8.75 21.37
N TYR A 110 8.33 -8.61 22.05
CA TYR A 110 9.63 -8.43 21.38
C TYR A 110 9.99 -9.60 20.47
N VAL A 111 9.78 -10.84 20.92
CA VAL A 111 10.04 -12.04 20.11
C VAL A 111 9.19 -12.05 18.84
N LEU A 112 7.89 -11.76 18.95
CA LEU A 112 6.98 -11.75 17.81
C LEU A 112 7.35 -10.63 16.82
N LEU A 113 7.62 -9.41 17.31
CA LEU A 113 7.99 -8.26 16.49
C LEU A 113 9.26 -8.52 15.69
N VAL A 114 10.35 -8.87 16.36
CA VAL A 114 11.66 -9.07 15.73
C VAL A 114 11.63 -10.23 14.74
N ARG A 115 11.02 -11.36 15.12
CA ARG A 115 10.91 -12.53 14.23
C ARG A 115 10.08 -12.21 12.99
N SER A 116 8.98 -11.48 13.14
CA SER A 116 8.12 -11.07 12.04
C SER A 116 8.84 -10.11 11.09
N LEU A 117 9.52 -9.09 11.61
CA LEU A 117 10.33 -8.17 10.81
C LEU A 117 11.46 -8.88 10.03
N VAL A 118 12.15 -9.86 10.66
CA VAL A 118 13.13 -10.71 9.96
C VAL A 118 12.49 -11.52 8.83
N ARG A 119 11.27 -12.06 9.03
CA ARG A 119 10.55 -12.81 7.99
C ARG A 119 10.09 -11.91 6.83
N CYS A 120 9.74 -10.67 7.12
CA CYS A 120 9.44 -9.67 6.10
C CYS A 120 10.70 -9.11 5.40
N GLY A 121 11.91 -9.39 5.91
CA GLY A 121 13.15 -8.82 5.38
C GLY A 121 13.43 -7.38 5.83
N CYS A 122 12.71 -6.86 6.83
CA CYS A 122 12.95 -5.55 7.46
C CYS A 122 14.08 -5.66 8.50
N TYR A 123 15.29 -5.96 8.03
CA TYR A 123 16.41 -6.31 8.90
C TYR A 123 16.93 -5.13 9.73
N ARG A 124 16.84 -3.89 9.24
CA ARG A 124 17.22 -2.69 9.99
C ARG A 124 16.37 -2.55 11.25
N ASP A 125 15.06 -2.53 11.10
CA ASP A 125 14.12 -2.40 12.22
C ASP A 125 14.19 -3.63 13.15
N ALA A 126 14.31 -4.84 12.58
CA ALA A 126 14.50 -6.05 13.36
C ALA A 126 15.75 -5.99 14.26
N PHE A 127 16.85 -5.41 13.75
CA PHE A 127 18.07 -5.23 14.52
C PHE A 127 17.87 -4.23 15.67
N GLU A 128 17.27 -3.08 15.40
CA GLU A 128 17.04 -2.05 16.42
C GLU A 128 16.12 -2.55 17.55
N PHE A 129 14.97 -3.14 17.22
CA PHE A 129 14.09 -3.74 18.22
C PHE A 129 14.72 -4.98 18.88
N GLY A 130 15.54 -5.74 18.17
CA GLY A 130 16.28 -6.87 18.69
C GLY A 130 17.25 -6.47 19.80
N LEU A 131 18.01 -5.39 19.60
CA LEU A 131 18.91 -4.84 20.62
C LEU A 131 18.15 -4.34 21.85
N ARG A 132 17.05 -3.59 21.66
CA ARG A 132 16.19 -3.12 22.75
C ARG A 132 15.62 -4.29 23.56
N GLY A 133 15.09 -5.30 22.86
CA GLY A 133 14.55 -6.52 23.46
C GLY A 133 15.60 -7.29 24.25
N LEU A 134 16.79 -7.55 23.70
CA LEU A 134 17.87 -8.24 24.41
C LEU A 134 18.27 -7.47 25.68
N ALA A 135 18.48 -6.15 25.59
CA ALA A 135 18.87 -5.33 26.72
C ALA A 135 17.84 -5.32 27.86
N LEU A 136 16.55 -5.43 27.54
CA LEU A 136 15.47 -5.56 28.52
C LEU A 136 15.38 -6.98 29.10
N LEU A 137 15.36 -8.00 28.24
CA LEU A 137 15.03 -9.37 28.62
C LEU A 137 16.17 -10.10 29.35
N GLU A 138 17.42 -9.72 29.09
CA GLU A 138 18.57 -10.23 29.86
C GLU A 138 18.50 -9.82 31.33
N LYS A 139 18.09 -8.58 31.61
CA LYS A 139 17.87 -8.09 32.98
C LYS A 139 16.74 -8.84 33.68
N ARG A 140 15.77 -9.35 32.92
CA ARG A 140 14.58 -10.07 33.40
C ARG A 140 14.78 -11.59 33.44
N THR A 141 15.94 -12.11 33.05
CA THR A 141 16.26 -13.56 33.04
C THR A 141 15.32 -14.42 32.17
N ALA A 142 14.73 -13.86 31.11
CA ALA A 142 13.83 -14.56 30.19
C ALA A 142 14.62 -15.41 29.17
N THR A 143 15.27 -16.49 29.65
CA THR A 143 16.28 -17.26 28.89
C THR A 143 15.80 -17.82 27.55
N ALA A 144 14.56 -18.31 27.47
CA ALA A 144 14.00 -18.84 26.22
C ALA A 144 13.81 -17.74 25.16
N SER A 145 13.19 -16.62 25.55
CA SER A 145 12.94 -15.47 24.68
C SER A 145 14.25 -14.82 24.21
N VAL A 146 15.25 -14.71 25.10
CA VAL A 146 16.62 -14.28 24.75
C VAL A 146 17.27 -15.22 23.73
N ALA A 147 17.12 -16.54 23.87
CA ALA A 147 17.65 -17.49 22.89
C ALA A 147 16.95 -17.34 21.53
N THR A 148 15.64 -17.09 21.50
CA THR A 148 14.90 -16.83 20.25
C THR A 148 15.35 -15.53 19.58
N LEU A 149 15.53 -14.44 20.33
CA LEU A 149 16.03 -13.17 19.80
C LEU A 149 17.45 -13.31 19.25
N ASN A 150 18.35 -14.00 19.98
CA ASN A 150 19.70 -14.28 19.49
C ASN A 150 19.69 -15.04 18.16
N ALA A 151 18.81 -16.03 18.00
CA ALA A 151 18.67 -16.75 16.73
C ALA A 151 18.20 -15.84 15.57
N GLN A 152 17.36 -14.83 15.84
CA GLN A 152 17.00 -13.83 14.83
C GLN A 152 18.17 -12.88 14.54
N MET A 153 18.92 -12.47 15.56
CA MET A 153 20.11 -11.63 15.40
C MET A 153 21.21 -12.32 14.60
N ASP A 154 21.33 -13.65 14.69
CA ASP A 154 22.25 -14.40 13.85
C ASP A 154 21.87 -14.36 12.36
N ARG A 155 20.56 -14.31 12.03
CA ARG A 155 20.10 -14.08 10.65
C ARG A 155 20.43 -12.67 10.18
N VAL A 156 20.26 -11.66 11.03
CA VAL A 156 20.67 -10.27 10.73
C VAL A 156 22.19 -10.20 10.45
N LYS A 157 23.02 -10.86 11.26
CA LYS A 157 24.48 -10.94 11.04
C LYS A 157 24.82 -11.58 9.69
N GLN A 158 24.11 -12.64 9.29
CA GLN A 158 24.31 -13.30 8.00
C GLN A 158 24.01 -12.36 6.83
N VAL A 159 22.92 -11.59 6.90
CA VAL A 159 22.55 -10.59 5.88
C VAL A 159 23.54 -9.44 5.85
N TYR A 160 24.00 -8.96 7.00
CA TYR A 160 25.03 -7.93 7.07
C TYR A 160 26.35 -8.41 6.44
N LYS A 161 26.77 -9.65 6.74
CA LYS A 161 27.98 -10.26 6.18
C LYS A 161 27.91 -10.37 4.66
N SER A 162 26.77 -10.82 4.11
CA SER A 162 26.61 -10.96 2.67
C SER A 162 26.67 -9.61 1.94
N ARG A 163 26.15 -8.52 2.54
CA ARG A 163 26.16 -7.18 1.95
C ARG A 163 27.49 -6.46 2.08
N THR A 164 28.23 -6.68 3.16
CA THR A 164 29.54 -6.06 3.39
C THR A 164 30.70 -6.83 2.77
N SER A 165 30.45 -8.04 2.23
CA SER A 165 31.49 -8.98 1.82
C SER A 165 32.53 -9.25 2.91
N SER A 166 32.12 -9.13 4.19
CA SER A 166 33.01 -9.36 5.32
C SER A 166 33.38 -10.84 5.42
N GLU A 167 34.66 -11.15 5.56
CA GLU A 167 35.13 -12.52 5.78
C GLU A 167 35.13 -12.91 7.27
N THR A 168 34.85 -11.97 8.18
CA THR A 168 34.85 -12.21 9.63
C THR A 168 33.84 -13.31 9.98
N GLU A 169 34.29 -14.35 10.68
CA GLU A 169 33.44 -15.48 11.06
C GLU A 169 32.35 -15.08 12.07
N ASN A 170 32.72 -14.26 13.07
CA ASN A 170 31.81 -13.80 14.11
C ASN A 170 31.76 -12.26 14.12
N ILE A 171 30.61 -11.71 13.72
CA ILE A 171 30.33 -10.28 13.76
C ILE A 171 29.70 -9.97 15.12
N ASP A 172 30.30 -9.04 15.84
CA ASP A 172 29.75 -8.53 17.10
C ASP A 172 28.57 -7.59 16.80
N LEU A 173 27.52 -7.65 17.61
CA LEU A 173 26.31 -6.84 17.41
C LEU A 173 26.63 -5.34 17.44
N ASP A 174 27.49 -4.93 18.37
CA ASP A 174 27.90 -3.53 18.54
C ASP A 174 28.72 -2.99 17.34
N SER A 175 29.19 -3.87 16.46
CA SER A 175 29.96 -3.51 15.26
C SER A 175 29.14 -3.37 13.98
N ILE A 176 27.84 -3.71 14.04
CA ILE A 176 26.95 -3.64 12.88
C ILE A 176 26.56 -2.19 12.64
N ASP A 177 26.79 -1.71 11.42
CA ASP A 177 26.20 -0.45 10.94
C ASP A 177 24.77 -0.73 10.39
N PRO A 178 23.70 -0.30 11.09
CA PRO A 178 22.32 -0.56 10.67
C PRO A 178 21.95 0.11 9.34
N SER A 179 22.69 1.13 8.88
CA SER A 179 22.44 1.78 7.60
C SER A 179 22.65 0.83 6.41
N VAL A 180 23.51 -0.19 6.56
CA VAL A 180 23.81 -1.19 5.53
C VAL A 180 22.71 -2.25 5.43
N LEU A 181 21.95 -2.46 6.50
CA LEU A 181 20.85 -3.43 6.54
C LEU A 181 19.67 -2.96 5.70
N PRO A 182 18.98 -3.86 4.98
CA PRO A 182 17.72 -3.54 4.32
C PRO A 182 16.67 -3.05 5.32
N ALA A 183 16.09 -1.88 5.05
CA ALA A 183 14.92 -1.36 5.77
C ALA A 183 13.59 -1.84 5.16
N GLN A 184 13.65 -2.34 3.93
CA GLN A 184 12.50 -2.83 3.19
C GLN A 184 12.75 -4.26 2.72
N GLY A 185 11.74 -5.09 2.87
CA GLY A 185 11.62 -6.38 2.21
C GLY A 185 10.24 -6.51 1.59
N PHE A 186 9.57 -7.63 1.84
CA PHE A 186 8.31 -7.95 1.17
C PHE A 186 7.27 -8.58 2.11
N ALA A 187 6.02 -8.26 1.83
CA ALA A 187 4.83 -8.91 2.35
C ALA A 187 4.13 -9.68 1.22
N ARG A 188 3.24 -10.61 1.61
CA ARG A 188 2.39 -11.32 0.66
C ARG A 188 1.45 -10.34 -0.05
N ARG A 189 1.42 -10.37 -1.37
CA ARG A 189 0.47 -9.60 -2.19
C ARG A 189 -0.70 -10.50 -2.58
N VAL A 190 -1.61 -10.73 -1.63
CA VAL A 190 -2.69 -11.72 -1.78
C VAL A 190 -4.03 -11.12 -1.35
N LEU A 191 -5.13 -11.73 -1.79
CA LEU A 191 -6.44 -11.39 -1.23
C LEU A 191 -6.56 -12.05 0.16
N TYR A 192 -6.54 -11.24 1.21
CA TYR A 192 -6.69 -11.74 2.58
C TYR A 192 -8.03 -12.50 2.73
N PRO A 193 -8.04 -13.70 3.36
CA PRO A 193 -9.25 -14.54 3.45
C PRO A 193 -10.46 -13.89 4.15
N TRP A 194 -10.21 -12.89 4.98
CA TRP A 194 -11.24 -12.13 5.71
C TRP A 194 -11.54 -10.76 5.06
N ASN A 195 -11.01 -10.48 3.86
CA ASN A 195 -11.34 -9.26 3.13
C ASN A 195 -12.71 -9.41 2.45
N GLU A 196 -13.72 -8.74 2.99
CA GLU A 196 -15.08 -8.73 2.45
C GLU A 196 -15.36 -7.53 1.51
N HIS A 197 -14.36 -6.68 1.27
CA HIS A 197 -14.52 -5.44 0.48
C HIS A 197 -14.12 -5.59 -1.00
N GLU A 198 -13.31 -6.58 -1.35
CA GLU A 198 -12.87 -6.76 -2.74
C GLU A 198 -14.05 -7.23 -3.62
N PRO A 199 -14.41 -6.49 -4.68
CA PRO A 199 -15.55 -6.84 -5.51
C PRO A 199 -15.20 -7.98 -6.49
N ASP A 200 -16.22 -8.71 -6.96
CA ASP A 200 -16.08 -9.45 -8.20
C ASP A 200 -16.09 -8.46 -9.38
N ARG A 201 -14.89 -8.02 -9.77
CA ARG A 201 -14.65 -7.05 -10.87
C ARG A 201 -15.25 -7.50 -12.21
N ARG A 202 -15.55 -8.80 -12.36
CA ARG A 202 -16.02 -9.41 -13.61
C ARG A 202 -17.53 -9.68 -13.61
N SER A 203 -18.20 -9.45 -12.48
CA SER A 203 -19.65 -9.58 -12.40
C SER A 203 -20.35 -8.66 -13.41
N PRO A 204 -21.46 -9.11 -14.05
CA PRO A 204 -22.23 -8.27 -14.96
C PRO A 204 -22.68 -6.94 -14.32
N GLU A 205 -23.01 -6.96 -13.03
CA GLU A 205 -23.40 -5.79 -12.26
C GLU A 205 -22.26 -4.77 -12.16
N THR A 206 -21.04 -5.25 -11.86
CA THR A 206 -19.85 -4.39 -11.82
C THR A 206 -19.51 -3.83 -13.19
N LEU A 207 -19.54 -4.66 -14.23
CA LEU A 207 -19.28 -4.21 -15.61
C LEU A 207 -20.29 -3.14 -16.06
N ASN A 208 -21.58 -3.30 -15.76
CA ASN A 208 -22.59 -2.31 -16.08
C ASN A 208 -22.33 -0.98 -15.36
N MET A 209 -22.06 -1.04 -14.05
CA MET A 209 -21.76 0.15 -13.25
C MET A 209 -20.49 0.86 -13.74
N LEU A 210 -19.42 0.12 -14.07
CA LEU A 210 -18.19 0.72 -14.63
C LEU A 210 -18.46 1.38 -15.98
N ASN A 211 -19.26 0.74 -16.85
CA ASN A 211 -19.63 1.30 -18.15
C ASN A 211 -20.50 2.56 -18.03
N GLU A 212 -21.43 2.62 -17.06
CA GLU A 212 -22.22 3.81 -16.77
C GLU A 212 -21.33 5.00 -16.36
N ARG A 213 -20.33 4.75 -15.51
CA ARG A 213 -19.35 5.78 -15.10
C ARG A 213 -18.44 6.20 -16.26
N LEU A 214 -17.92 5.23 -17.00
CA LEU A 214 -17.05 5.46 -18.15
C LEU A 214 -17.74 6.30 -19.22
N ALA A 215 -19.05 6.11 -19.45
CA ALA A 215 -19.80 6.83 -20.48
C ALA A 215 -19.81 8.36 -20.28
N VAL A 216 -19.59 8.85 -19.05
CA VAL A 216 -19.51 10.29 -18.74
C VAL A 216 -18.22 10.90 -19.30
N ILE A 217 -17.11 10.16 -19.25
CA ILE A 217 -15.76 10.68 -19.54
C ILE A 217 -15.12 10.11 -20.82
N ALA A 218 -15.65 8.99 -21.31
CA ALA A 218 -15.16 8.26 -22.48
C ALA A 218 -16.34 7.60 -23.23
N PRO A 219 -17.25 8.39 -23.83
CA PRO A 219 -18.51 7.91 -24.39
C PRO A 219 -18.33 6.94 -25.58
N LYS A 220 -17.16 6.90 -26.22
CA LYS A 220 -16.83 5.95 -27.30
C LYS A 220 -16.22 4.65 -26.82
N CYS A 221 -15.96 4.51 -25.52
CA CYS A 221 -15.34 3.34 -24.93
C CYS A 221 -16.35 2.52 -24.13
N GLU A 222 -16.01 1.26 -23.89
CA GLU A 222 -16.67 0.38 -22.92
C GLU A 222 -15.66 -0.53 -22.22
N VAL A 223 -15.98 -0.93 -21.00
CA VAL A 223 -15.24 -1.92 -20.22
C VAL A 223 -15.73 -3.31 -20.58
N ARG A 224 -14.82 -4.21 -20.94
CA ARG A 224 -15.10 -5.64 -21.17
C ARG A 224 -14.12 -6.51 -20.38
N ALA A 225 -14.51 -7.76 -20.12
CA ALA A 225 -13.57 -8.77 -19.64
C ALA A 225 -12.70 -9.25 -20.81
N VAL A 226 -11.40 -9.40 -20.58
CA VAL A 226 -10.40 -9.81 -21.56
C VAL A 226 -9.50 -10.90 -20.99
N ALA A 227 -9.19 -11.90 -21.81
CA ALA A 227 -8.26 -12.96 -21.50
C ALA A 227 -6.83 -12.49 -21.82
N LEU A 228 -5.99 -12.32 -20.80
CA LEU A 228 -4.59 -11.95 -20.93
C LEU A 228 -3.69 -13.12 -20.53
N PRO A 229 -2.44 -13.18 -21.03
CA PRO A 229 -1.47 -14.15 -20.54
C PRO A 229 -1.23 -14.01 -19.02
N LEU A 230 -1.14 -15.13 -18.31
CA LEU A 230 -0.69 -15.13 -16.92
C LEU A 230 0.80 -14.77 -16.87
N LEU A 231 1.15 -13.76 -16.07
CA LEU A 231 2.53 -13.26 -15.98
C LEU A 231 3.30 -13.79 -14.77
N HIS A 232 2.59 -14.37 -13.81
CA HIS A 232 3.16 -15.04 -12.64
C HIS A 232 3.62 -16.45 -13.02
N ALA A 233 4.89 -16.78 -12.77
CA ALA A 233 5.38 -18.15 -12.98
C ALA A 233 4.88 -19.05 -11.84
N SER A 234 4.11 -20.10 -12.16
CA SER A 234 3.90 -21.20 -11.22
C SER A 234 5.13 -22.11 -11.25
N ALA A 235 5.71 -22.40 -10.07
CA ALA A 235 6.89 -23.25 -9.93
C ALA A 235 6.71 -24.68 -10.48
N ASP A 236 5.48 -25.10 -10.77
CA ASP A 236 5.14 -26.46 -11.22
C ASP A 236 4.82 -26.60 -12.72
N ASP A 237 4.88 -25.53 -13.52
CA ASP A 237 4.31 -25.60 -14.86
C ASP A 237 5.29 -26.12 -15.92
N THR A 238 5.33 -27.45 -16.03
CA THR A 238 5.92 -28.19 -17.16
C THR A 238 4.91 -28.44 -18.29
N SER A 239 3.72 -27.81 -18.24
CA SER A 239 2.72 -27.93 -19.29
C SER A 239 2.90 -26.83 -20.35
N SER A 240 2.75 -27.20 -21.61
CA SER A 240 3.03 -26.36 -22.80
C SER A 240 1.84 -25.46 -23.18
N GLY A 241 0.99 -25.11 -22.20
CA GLY A 241 -0.14 -24.19 -22.37
C GLY A 241 0.19 -22.82 -21.78
N MET A 242 -0.06 -21.73 -22.52
CA MET A 242 -0.06 -20.40 -21.91
C MET A 242 -1.31 -20.28 -21.03
N ASP A 243 -1.13 -20.31 -19.71
CA ASP A 243 -2.20 -20.00 -18.77
C ASP A 243 -2.73 -18.57 -18.99
N VAL A 244 -4.04 -18.40 -18.77
CA VAL A 244 -4.77 -17.17 -19.06
C VAL A 244 -5.34 -16.57 -17.77
N SER A 245 -5.08 -15.29 -17.55
CA SER A 245 -5.71 -14.45 -16.52
C SER A 245 -6.82 -13.60 -17.13
N VAL A 246 -8.04 -13.69 -16.61
CA VAL A 246 -9.16 -12.84 -17.06
C VAL A 246 -9.13 -11.52 -16.31
N GLN A 247 -8.85 -10.44 -17.02
CA GLN A 247 -8.79 -9.06 -16.52
C GLN A 247 -9.87 -8.17 -17.17
N LEU A 248 -9.93 -6.91 -16.78
CA LEU A 248 -10.74 -5.89 -17.46
C LEU A 248 -9.90 -5.19 -18.53
N GLY A 249 -10.56 -4.75 -19.61
CA GLY A 249 -9.96 -3.97 -20.68
C GLY A 249 -10.94 -2.90 -21.19
N LEU A 250 -10.40 -1.82 -21.76
CA LEU A 250 -11.20 -0.82 -22.49
C LEU A 250 -11.30 -1.18 -23.96
N PHE A 251 -12.47 -1.03 -24.56
CA PHE A 251 -12.73 -1.34 -25.97
C PHE A 251 -13.47 -0.20 -26.67
N ALA A 252 -13.17 0.00 -27.95
CA ALA A 252 -13.86 0.97 -28.78
C ALA A 252 -15.27 0.47 -29.18
N LYS A 253 -16.31 1.26 -28.94
CA LYS A 253 -17.70 0.97 -29.38
C LYS A 253 -17.95 1.31 -30.85
N GLU A 254 -17.11 2.18 -31.41
CA GLU A 254 -17.14 2.66 -32.78
C GLU A 254 -15.73 3.02 -33.24
N ASP A 255 -15.57 3.30 -34.53
CA ASP A 255 -14.27 3.73 -35.07
C ASP A 255 -13.86 5.08 -34.45
N ILE A 256 -12.59 5.18 -34.06
CA ILE A 256 -11.95 6.36 -33.48
C ILE A 256 -10.92 6.86 -34.47
N ALA A 257 -11.01 8.15 -34.80
CA ALA A 257 -10.08 8.77 -35.74
C ALA A 257 -8.68 8.95 -35.12
N PRO A 258 -7.60 8.95 -35.92
CA PRO A 258 -6.30 9.40 -35.45
C PRO A 258 -6.40 10.79 -34.81
N ASP A 259 -5.64 11.04 -33.74
CA ASP A 259 -5.60 12.30 -32.98
C ASP A 259 -6.86 12.63 -32.16
N GLU A 260 -7.87 11.75 -32.15
CA GLU A 260 -9.09 11.94 -31.36
C GLU A 260 -8.83 11.69 -29.86
N ILE A 261 -9.29 12.62 -29.00
CA ILE A 261 -9.30 12.43 -27.54
C ILE A 261 -10.54 11.63 -27.14
N ILE A 262 -10.33 10.47 -26.52
CA ILE A 262 -11.40 9.49 -26.22
C ILE A 262 -11.67 9.28 -24.74
N LEU A 263 -10.82 9.78 -23.85
CA LEU A 263 -11.01 9.75 -22.41
C LEU A 263 -10.44 11.03 -21.79
N ARG A 264 -11.15 11.59 -20.81
CA ARG A 264 -10.71 12.71 -19.96
C ARG A 264 -11.12 12.45 -18.52
N GLU A 265 -10.17 12.12 -17.66
CA GLU A 265 -10.45 11.78 -16.27
C GLU A 265 -9.68 12.70 -15.33
N SER A 266 -10.39 13.25 -14.35
CA SER A 266 -9.81 13.98 -13.23
C SER A 266 -9.79 13.09 -11.99
N SER A 267 -8.83 13.31 -11.09
CA SER A 267 -8.75 12.60 -9.82
C SER A 267 -8.52 13.56 -8.66
N LEU A 268 -9.07 13.20 -7.49
CA LEU A 268 -8.80 13.85 -6.20
C LEU A 268 -7.95 12.96 -5.29
N LEU A 269 -7.77 11.68 -5.66
CA LEU A 269 -6.84 10.78 -5.00
C LEU A 269 -5.46 11.00 -5.64
N THR A 270 -4.83 12.09 -5.21
CA THR A 270 -3.57 12.59 -5.76
C THR A 270 -2.55 12.84 -4.65
N ALA A 271 -1.27 12.72 -4.99
CA ALA A 271 -0.15 12.97 -4.09
C ALA A 271 1.02 13.62 -4.83
N THR A 272 1.71 14.53 -4.15
CA THR A 272 2.91 15.21 -4.63
C THR A 272 3.96 15.22 -3.51
N ASN A 273 5.22 15.01 -3.87
CA ASN A 273 6.34 15.11 -2.93
C ASN A 273 7.05 16.46 -2.98
N ARG A 274 6.53 17.43 -3.76
CA ARG A 274 7.08 18.78 -3.83
C ARG A 274 6.51 19.67 -2.75
N LEU A 275 7.42 20.31 -2.02
CA LEU A 275 7.11 21.39 -1.09
C LEU A 275 6.97 22.70 -1.90
N HIS A 276 5.86 23.41 -1.68
CA HIS A 276 5.60 24.77 -2.18
C HIS A 276 5.59 24.93 -3.71
N ASP A 277 5.03 23.96 -4.44
CA ASP A 277 4.80 24.12 -5.88
C ASP A 277 3.48 24.87 -6.14
N ASP A 278 3.39 25.61 -7.24
CA ASP A 278 2.19 26.38 -7.62
C ASP A 278 1.10 25.44 -8.20
N LEU A 279 0.72 24.41 -7.44
CA LEU A 279 -0.25 23.38 -7.84
C LEU A 279 -1.51 23.42 -6.96
N CYS A 280 -2.65 23.12 -7.57
CA CYS A 280 -3.91 22.91 -6.88
C CYS A 280 -3.83 21.68 -5.98
N ASP A 281 -4.16 21.80 -4.69
CA ASP A 281 -4.15 20.65 -3.76
C ASP A 281 -5.11 19.53 -4.20
N ALA A 282 -6.22 19.88 -4.85
CA ALA A 282 -7.24 18.91 -5.26
C ALA A 282 -6.83 18.11 -6.51
N CYS A 283 -6.55 18.80 -7.62
CA CYS A 283 -6.34 18.17 -8.93
C CYS A 283 -4.88 18.21 -9.42
N ASN A 284 -3.98 18.84 -8.66
CA ASN A 284 -2.57 19.04 -9.04
C ASN A 284 -2.35 19.77 -10.38
N ALA A 285 -3.35 20.53 -10.84
CA ALA A 285 -3.19 21.47 -11.95
C ALA A 285 -2.37 22.70 -11.51
N PRO A 286 -1.60 23.34 -12.40
CA PRO A 286 -1.01 24.63 -12.12
C PRO A 286 -2.06 25.65 -11.66
N LEU A 287 -1.74 26.41 -10.61
CA LEU A 287 -2.61 27.45 -10.10
C LEU A 287 -2.71 28.61 -11.12
N PRO A 288 -3.90 29.20 -11.32
CA PRO A 288 -4.03 30.42 -12.09
C PRO A 288 -3.21 31.57 -11.50
N GLU A 289 -2.80 32.53 -12.33
CA GLU A 289 -2.20 33.76 -11.82
C GLU A 289 -3.19 34.50 -10.89
N LEU A 290 -2.68 35.16 -9.85
CA LEU A 290 -3.50 35.99 -8.95
C LEU A 290 -4.26 37.11 -9.67
N SER A 291 -3.81 37.50 -10.87
CA SER A 291 -4.45 38.51 -11.72
C SER A 291 -5.51 37.95 -12.67
N ALA A 292 -5.69 36.63 -12.71
CA ALA A 292 -6.67 35.97 -13.55
C ALA A 292 -8.10 36.39 -13.18
N ALA A 293 -9.03 36.26 -14.14
CA ALA A 293 -10.45 36.54 -13.90
C ALA A 293 -11.04 35.64 -12.81
N GLU A 294 -10.54 34.40 -12.72
CA GLU A 294 -10.83 33.43 -11.66
C GLU A 294 -9.50 33.13 -10.96
N PRO A 295 -9.18 33.85 -9.87
CA PRO A 295 -7.95 33.63 -9.13
C PRO A 295 -8.02 32.32 -8.31
N PRO A 296 -6.87 31.81 -7.83
CA PRO A 296 -6.82 30.70 -6.89
C PRO A 296 -7.68 30.95 -5.64
N VAL A 297 -8.30 29.89 -5.14
CA VAL A 297 -9.16 29.90 -3.95
C VAL A 297 -8.41 29.28 -2.78
N ALA A 298 -8.24 30.04 -1.70
CA ALA A 298 -7.63 29.54 -0.47
C ALA A 298 -8.67 28.81 0.41
N CYS A 299 -8.21 27.94 1.30
CA CYS A 299 -9.09 27.32 2.30
C CYS A 299 -9.65 28.37 3.29
N GLU A 300 -10.96 28.35 3.52
CA GLU A 300 -11.62 29.23 4.50
C GLU A 300 -11.27 28.90 5.96
N GLY A 301 -10.84 27.65 6.22
CA GLY A 301 -10.40 27.18 7.55
C GLY A 301 -9.05 27.75 8.00
N GLY A 302 -8.37 28.53 7.16
CA GLY A 302 -7.10 29.18 7.49
C GLY A 302 -5.86 28.36 7.17
N CYS A 303 -5.99 27.27 6.41
CA CYS A 303 -4.86 26.43 6.02
C CYS A 303 -3.90 27.21 5.11
N LEU A 304 -2.67 27.42 5.59
CA LEU A 304 -1.75 28.41 5.00
C LEU A 304 -1.29 28.03 3.59
N ASP A 305 -1.05 26.74 3.34
CA ASP A 305 -0.45 26.23 2.10
C ASP A 305 -1.41 25.42 1.23
N ILE A 306 -2.72 25.40 1.56
CA ILE A 306 -3.73 24.67 0.79
C ILE A 306 -4.51 25.62 -0.11
N ILE A 307 -4.15 25.59 -1.40
CA ILE A 307 -4.72 26.45 -2.44
C ILE A 307 -5.34 25.62 -3.55
N PHE A 308 -6.50 26.06 -4.04
CA PHE A 308 -7.26 25.41 -5.11
C PHE A 308 -7.28 26.27 -6.37
N CYS A 309 -7.24 25.65 -7.55
CA CYS A 309 -7.27 26.39 -8.82
C CYS A 309 -8.64 27.02 -9.14
N SER A 310 -9.71 26.60 -8.47
CA SER A 310 -11.08 27.07 -8.72
C SER A 310 -11.99 26.78 -7.54
N GLN A 311 -13.13 27.47 -7.47
CA GLN A 311 -14.18 27.18 -6.48
C GLN A 311 -14.68 25.74 -6.56
N ALA A 312 -14.78 25.18 -7.77
CA ALA A 312 -15.20 23.79 -7.96
C ALA A 312 -14.20 22.79 -7.33
N CYS A 313 -12.89 23.02 -7.47
CA CYS A 313 -11.87 22.21 -6.81
C CYS A 313 -11.91 22.36 -5.29
N HIS A 314 -12.08 23.59 -4.80
CA HIS A 314 -12.26 23.86 -3.37
C HIS A 314 -13.45 23.07 -2.81
N ASP A 315 -14.66 23.30 -3.34
CA ASP A 315 -15.88 22.70 -2.82
C ASP A 315 -15.82 21.18 -2.88
N LYS A 316 -15.28 20.64 -3.98
CA LYS A 316 -15.13 19.19 -4.12
C LYS A 316 -14.09 18.61 -3.15
N ALA A 317 -13.00 19.31 -2.90
CA ALA A 317 -12.02 18.88 -1.90
C ALA A 317 -12.63 18.83 -0.51
N GLN A 318 -13.42 19.84 -0.12
CA GLN A 318 -14.12 19.88 1.18
C GLN A 318 -15.02 18.65 1.38
N GLU A 319 -15.78 18.26 0.35
CA GLU A 319 -16.65 17.09 0.39
C GLU A 319 -15.91 15.74 0.36
N VAL A 320 -14.71 15.71 -0.22
CA VAL A 320 -14.06 14.45 -0.60
C VAL A 320 -12.94 14.05 0.33
N TYR A 321 -12.08 14.97 0.78
CA TYR A 321 -10.93 14.65 1.64
C TYR A 321 -10.52 15.76 2.61
N HIS A 322 -10.71 17.03 2.25
CA HIS A 322 -10.16 18.14 3.01
C HIS A 322 -10.93 18.35 4.32
N GLY A 323 -12.22 18.00 4.38
CA GLY A 323 -13.04 18.15 5.57
C GLY A 323 -12.47 17.45 6.81
N ALA A 324 -11.78 16.31 6.65
CA ALA A 324 -11.15 15.59 7.75
C ALA A 324 -9.76 16.08 8.15
N ILE A 325 -9.13 16.96 7.36
CA ILE A 325 -7.74 17.43 7.58
C ILE A 325 -7.61 18.95 7.65
N CYS A 326 -8.71 19.67 7.51
CA CYS A 326 -8.75 21.12 7.55
C CYS A 326 -8.25 21.64 8.90
N GLY A 327 -7.14 22.40 8.90
CA GLY A 327 -6.52 22.98 10.09
C GLY A 327 -5.58 22.03 10.84
N LEU A 328 -5.26 20.87 10.26
CA LEU A 328 -4.32 19.87 10.82
C LEU A 328 -3.02 19.78 10.02
N GLU A 329 -2.73 20.79 9.18
CA GLU A 329 -1.59 20.74 8.26
C GLU A 329 -0.22 20.69 8.94
N ASP A 330 -0.06 21.31 10.11
CA ASP A 330 1.22 21.38 10.83
C ASP A 330 1.82 19.98 11.10
N GLY A 331 0.96 19.03 11.48
CA GLY A 331 1.33 17.64 11.71
C GLY A 331 1.49 16.86 10.42
N LEU A 332 0.46 16.91 9.57
CA LEU A 332 0.35 16.10 8.35
C LEU A 332 1.43 16.45 7.30
N ASP A 333 1.81 17.72 7.19
CA ASP A 333 2.79 18.16 6.20
C ASP A 333 4.21 17.63 6.45
N SER A 334 4.50 17.23 7.69
CA SER A 334 5.77 16.63 8.05
C SER A 334 5.89 15.15 7.64
N ILE A 335 4.78 14.52 7.22
CA ILE A 335 4.76 13.10 6.86
C ILE A 335 5.10 12.93 5.38
N GLY A 336 6.13 12.13 5.10
CA GLY A 336 6.39 11.60 3.76
C GLY A 336 6.93 12.60 2.72
N LYS A 337 7.16 13.87 3.08
CA LYS A 337 7.76 14.89 2.20
C LYS A 337 9.30 14.83 2.18
N ASP A 338 9.92 14.48 3.30
CA ASP A 338 11.38 14.32 3.41
C ASP A 338 11.80 12.87 3.14
N VAL A 339 12.16 12.59 1.88
CA VAL A 339 12.59 11.25 1.43
C VAL A 339 14.09 11.03 1.73
N PRO A 340 14.48 10.09 2.62
CA PRO A 340 15.88 9.91 3.02
C PRO A 340 16.79 9.35 1.91
N ASP A 341 16.30 8.36 1.13
CA ASP A 341 17.00 7.80 -0.04
C ASP A 341 16.19 8.12 -1.30
N PRO A 342 16.76 8.79 -2.31
CA PRO A 342 16.09 9.06 -3.58
C PRO A 342 15.48 7.83 -4.29
N LYS A 343 15.96 6.62 -4.00
CA LYS A 343 15.39 5.36 -4.53
C LYS A 343 13.98 5.07 -4.00
N ASP A 344 13.66 5.60 -2.83
CA ASP A 344 12.39 5.34 -2.15
C ASP A 344 11.31 6.37 -2.52
N LYS A 345 11.62 7.35 -3.39
CA LYS A 345 10.67 8.40 -3.82
C LYS A 345 9.32 7.85 -4.28
N ALA A 346 9.32 6.73 -5.00
CA ALA A 346 8.09 6.09 -5.45
C ALA A 346 7.27 5.52 -4.27
N ASP A 347 7.93 4.87 -3.32
CA ASP A 347 7.28 4.26 -2.16
C ASP A 347 6.70 5.33 -1.22
N TYR A 348 7.38 6.46 -1.07
CA TYR A 348 6.87 7.64 -0.36
C TYR A 348 5.68 8.30 -1.05
N LEU A 349 5.66 8.35 -2.38
CA LEU A 349 4.48 8.81 -3.12
C LEU A 349 3.26 7.89 -2.89
N TYR A 350 3.46 6.58 -2.79
CA TYR A 350 2.37 5.66 -2.41
C TYR A 350 1.92 5.86 -0.96
N LEU A 351 2.83 6.19 -0.04
CA LEU A 351 2.48 6.58 1.33
C LEU A 351 1.61 7.86 1.35
N LEU A 352 1.94 8.86 0.54
CA LEU A 352 1.15 10.09 0.46
C LEU A 352 -0.23 9.83 -0.18
N LEU A 353 -0.33 8.94 -1.18
CA LEU A 353 -1.63 8.46 -1.68
C LEU A 353 -2.44 7.74 -0.61
N LEU A 354 -1.77 6.95 0.25
CA LEU A 354 -2.43 6.34 1.39
C LEU A 354 -3.00 7.42 2.31
N GLY A 355 -2.21 8.43 2.71
CA GLY A 355 -2.67 9.56 3.52
C GLY A 355 -3.90 10.25 2.91
N ARG A 356 -3.87 10.53 1.60
CA ARG A 356 -5.04 11.10 0.88
C ARG A 356 -6.25 10.16 0.93
N ALA A 357 -6.07 8.85 0.77
CA ALA A 357 -7.17 7.88 0.87
C ALA A 357 -7.75 7.76 2.28
N LEU A 358 -6.92 7.89 3.33
CA LEU A 358 -7.37 7.95 4.72
C LEU A 358 -8.23 9.21 4.96
N ALA A 359 -7.75 10.38 4.52
CA ALA A 359 -8.50 11.63 4.57
C ALA A 359 -9.83 11.53 3.80
N MET A 360 -9.83 10.87 2.64
CA MET A 360 -11.04 10.62 1.87
C MET A 360 -12.04 9.72 2.60
N SER A 361 -11.53 8.63 3.18
CA SER A 361 -12.30 7.69 3.97
C SER A 361 -12.95 8.35 5.19
N ALA A 362 -12.20 9.20 5.91
CA ALA A 362 -12.69 9.93 7.07
C ALA A 362 -13.74 10.98 6.69
N THR A 363 -13.46 11.81 5.68
CA THR A 363 -14.38 12.88 5.22
C THR A 363 -15.71 12.32 4.72
N GLN A 364 -15.68 11.21 3.99
CA GLN A 364 -16.87 10.59 3.39
C GLN A 364 -17.53 9.54 4.30
N ASP A 365 -17.01 9.33 5.52
CA ASP A 365 -17.39 8.24 6.43
C ASP A 365 -17.56 6.88 5.72
N LYS A 366 -16.51 6.48 4.99
CA LYS A 366 -16.54 5.30 4.13
C LYS A 366 -15.30 4.45 4.33
N HIS A 367 -15.44 3.13 4.33
CA HIS A 367 -14.29 2.23 4.41
C HIS A 367 -13.30 2.51 3.23
N PRO A 368 -11.97 2.58 3.46
CA PRO A 368 -11.01 2.95 2.41
C PRO A 368 -11.08 2.09 1.14
N LEU A 369 -11.28 0.77 1.29
CA LEU A 369 -11.42 -0.15 0.15
C LEU A 369 -12.76 -0.01 -0.60
N GLU A 370 -13.71 0.71 -0.02
CA GLU A 370 -15.02 0.98 -0.64
C GLU A 370 -15.03 2.29 -1.42
N LEU A 371 -13.99 3.13 -1.30
CA LEU A 371 -13.87 4.38 -2.04
C LEU A 371 -14.01 4.12 -3.56
N PRO A 372 -14.80 4.92 -4.30
CA PRO A 372 -14.95 4.77 -5.75
C PRO A 372 -13.63 4.70 -6.52
N GLU A 373 -12.62 5.41 -6.01
CA GLU A 373 -11.27 5.53 -6.56
C GLU A 373 -10.45 4.26 -6.38
N VAL A 374 -10.80 3.42 -5.39
CA VAL A 374 -10.01 2.26 -4.96
C VAL A 374 -10.69 0.94 -5.30
N LYS A 375 -12.00 0.85 -5.06
CA LYS A 375 -12.73 -0.42 -4.99
C LYS A 375 -12.51 -1.33 -6.20
N TYR A 376 -12.47 -0.76 -7.41
CA TYR A 376 -12.48 -1.52 -8.66
C TYR A 376 -11.12 -1.58 -9.38
N ILE A 377 -10.09 -0.95 -8.83
CA ILE A 377 -8.75 -0.95 -9.43
C ILE A 377 -8.00 -2.25 -9.09
N TRP A 378 -7.08 -2.66 -9.96
CA TRP A 378 -6.37 -3.92 -9.85
C TRP A 378 -5.32 -3.89 -8.73
N GLY A 379 -5.32 -4.91 -7.86
CA GLY A 379 -4.31 -5.08 -6.79
C GLY A 379 -3.17 -6.05 -7.08
N ASP A 380 -3.16 -6.72 -8.24
CA ASP A 380 -2.22 -7.79 -8.62
C ASP A 380 -1.99 -8.82 -7.49
N PHE A 381 -3.12 -9.35 -7.00
CA PHE A 381 -3.13 -10.38 -5.98
C PHE A 381 -2.76 -11.74 -6.58
N HIS A 382 -1.83 -12.43 -5.91
CA HIS A 382 -1.47 -13.81 -6.21
C HIS A 382 -2.48 -14.79 -5.60
N ASP A 383 -2.65 -15.94 -6.24
CA ASP A 383 -3.40 -17.04 -5.65
C ASP A 383 -2.69 -17.53 -4.39
N PHE A 384 -3.45 -17.68 -3.31
CA PHE A 384 -2.92 -18.04 -2.01
C PHE A 384 -3.73 -19.17 -1.39
N ASP A 385 -3.08 -20.33 -1.25
CA ASP A 385 -3.63 -21.44 -0.49
C ASP A 385 -3.17 -21.35 0.97
N ILE A 386 -4.06 -20.84 1.83
CA ILE A 386 -3.82 -20.72 3.26
C ILE A 386 -3.60 -22.08 3.94
N GLU A 387 -4.14 -23.17 3.38
CA GLU A 387 -3.98 -24.51 3.96
C GLU A 387 -2.54 -25.02 3.78
N ALA A 388 -1.88 -24.68 2.67
CA ALA A 388 -0.50 -25.06 2.38
C ALA A 388 0.50 -24.45 3.38
N VAL A 389 0.29 -23.19 3.77
CA VAL A 389 1.15 -22.49 4.75
C VAL A 389 1.15 -23.15 6.12
N SER A 390 0.01 -23.71 6.54
CA SER A 390 -0.10 -24.39 7.84
C SER A 390 0.69 -25.70 7.91
N ALA A 391 0.98 -26.32 6.76
CA ALA A 391 1.69 -27.59 6.65
C ALA A 391 3.21 -27.43 6.53
N GLU A 392 3.69 -26.28 6.06
CA GLU A 392 5.10 -26.04 5.70
C GLU A 392 5.93 -25.33 6.79
N ALA A 393 5.33 -24.98 7.92
CA ALA A 393 5.90 -24.11 8.96
C ALA A 393 7.23 -24.58 9.60
N GLU A 394 7.75 -25.77 9.26
CA GLU A 394 8.99 -26.30 9.85
C GLU A 394 10.12 -26.69 8.88
N THR A 395 9.94 -26.76 7.55
CA THR A 395 10.89 -27.57 6.75
C THR A 395 11.64 -26.95 5.57
N THR A 396 11.31 -25.80 4.99
CA THR A 396 12.11 -25.33 3.82
C THR A 396 12.19 -23.81 3.66
N SER A 397 13.42 -23.36 3.36
CA SER A 397 13.77 -22.05 2.82
C SER A 397 13.37 -21.97 1.34
N THR A 398 12.08 -22.13 1.04
CA THR A 398 11.55 -21.79 -0.29
C THR A 398 11.25 -20.29 -0.32
N THR A 399 11.64 -19.63 -1.41
CA THR A 399 11.19 -18.28 -1.69
C THR A 399 9.66 -18.32 -1.82
N ASP A 400 8.98 -17.44 -1.08
CA ASP A 400 7.54 -17.30 -1.18
C ASP A 400 7.21 -16.44 -2.41
N ASP A 401 6.78 -17.08 -3.49
CA ASP A 401 6.51 -16.40 -4.77
C ASP A 401 5.33 -15.41 -4.69
N THR A 402 4.55 -15.43 -3.61
CA THR A 402 3.49 -14.44 -3.35
C THR A 402 4.00 -13.19 -2.61
N ALA A 403 5.22 -13.22 -2.07
CA ALA A 403 5.82 -12.11 -1.33
C ALA A 403 6.39 -11.03 -2.27
N THR A 404 5.49 -10.32 -2.96
CA THR A 404 5.85 -9.32 -3.98
C THR A 404 5.46 -7.89 -3.60
N LEU A 405 4.70 -7.68 -2.52
CA LEU A 405 4.34 -6.35 -2.04
C LEU A 405 5.51 -5.77 -1.23
N PRO A 406 6.15 -4.66 -1.63
CA PRO A 406 7.19 -4.04 -0.81
C PRO A 406 6.63 -3.67 0.56
N PHE A 407 7.40 -4.01 1.59
CA PHE A 407 7.00 -3.80 2.98
C PHE A 407 8.19 -3.27 3.76
N SER A 408 7.98 -2.12 4.41
CA SER A 408 8.89 -1.60 5.43
C SER A 408 8.11 -1.29 6.69
N PHE A 409 8.73 -1.45 7.84
CA PHE A 409 8.11 -1.09 9.11
C PHE A 409 7.72 0.40 9.14
N GLN A 410 8.60 1.26 8.61
CA GLN A 410 8.36 2.70 8.50
C GLN A 410 7.10 3.06 7.70
N LEU A 411 6.96 2.56 6.47
CA LEU A 411 5.91 3.02 5.55
C LEU A 411 4.59 2.26 5.72
N ASN A 412 4.63 1.02 6.22
CA ASN A 412 3.44 0.16 6.33
C ASN A 412 2.87 0.09 7.75
N VAL A 413 3.62 0.50 8.77
CA VAL A 413 3.18 0.47 10.18
C VAL A 413 3.25 1.86 10.81
N LEU A 414 4.43 2.46 10.90
CA LEU A 414 4.64 3.72 11.64
C LEU A 414 3.92 4.92 11.02
N GLN A 415 4.19 5.23 9.75
CA GLN A 415 3.64 6.43 9.12
C GLN A 415 2.11 6.39 8.94
N PRO A 416 1.48 5.24 8.63
CA PRO A 416 0.02 5.17 8.63
C PRO A 416 -0.62 5.42 9.99
N GLU A 417 -0.02 4.92 11.09
CA GLU A 417 -0.51 5.21 12.45
C GLU A 417 -0.36 6.70 12.77
N ARG A 418 0.79 7.29 12.41
CA ARG A 418 1.02 8.72 12.53
C ARG A 418 0.03 9.56 11.72
N PHE A 419 -0.34 9.14 10.51
CA PHE A 419 -1.37 9.83 9.73
C PHE A 419 -2.71 9.87 10.47
N LEU A 420 -3.15 8.75 11.03
CA LEU A 420 -4.41 8.69 11.77
C LEU A 420 -4.37 9.61 12.99
N ASP A 421 -3.28 9.55 13.73
CA ASP A 421 -3.04 10.37 14.92
C ASP A 421 -3.07 11.87 14.62
N GLU A 422 -2.29 12.32 13.64
CA GLU A 422 -2.24 13.73 13.21
C GLU A 422 -3.55 14.18 12.54
N MET A 423 -4.42 13.24 12.11
CA MET A 423 -5.81 13.51 11.69
C MET A 423 -6.78 13.64 12.88
N GLY A 424 -6.30 13.51 14.12
CA GLY A 424 -7.11 13.49 15.34
C GLY A 424 -7.87 12.19 15.54
N LEU A 425 -7.42 11.08 14.93
CA LEU A 425 -8.04 9.76 15.06
C LEU A 425 -7.16 8.85 15.91
N ASP A 426 -7.73 8.28 16.96
CA ASP A 426 -7.06 7.24 17.75
C ASP A 426 -6.90 5.96 16.90
N PRO A 427 -5.67 5.57 16.51
CA PRO A 427 -5.40 4.48 15.58
C PRO A 427 -5.83 3.11 16.12
N TYR A 428 -6.00 2.96 17.44
CA TYR A 428 -6.49 1.73 18.05
C TYR A 428 -8.01 1.63 17.93
N THR A 429 -8.74 2.71 18.17
CA THR A 429 -10.21 2.69 18.09
C THR A 429 -10.73 2.60 16.66
N VAL A 430 -10.00 3.17 15.69
CA VAL A 430 -10.35 3.10 14.28
C VAL A 430 -9.72 1.90 13.54
N LEU A 431 -9.08 0.98 14.27
CA LEU A 431 -8.43 -0.20 13.71
C LEU A 431 -9.36 -1.06 12.86
N TYR A 432 -10.66 -1.13 13.20
CA TYR A 432 -11.65 -1.87 12.40
C TYR A 432 -11.79 -1.36 10.96
N ARG A 433 -11.39 -0.11 10.70
CA ARG A 433 -11.48 0.59 9.42
C ARG A 433 -10.13 0.74 8.73
N TYR A 434 -9.04 0.87 9.51
CA TYR A 434 -7.69 1.16 9.01
C TYR A 434 -6.66 0.10 9.43
N ASP A 435 -7.09 -1.15 9.61
CA ASP A 435 -6.21 -2.27 9.96
C ASP A 435 -5.07 -2.46 8.95
N THR A 436 -3.93 -3.02 9.36
CA THR A 436 -2.74 -3.14 8.51
C THR A 436 -3.00 -3.90 7.21
N TRP A 437 -3.90 -4.91 7.22
CA TRP A 437 -4.26 -5.63 6.01
C TRP A 437 -5.04 -4.75 5.01
N VAL A 438 -5.82 -3.77 5.50
CA VAL A 438 -6.50 -2.76 4.67
C VAL A 438 -5.45 -1.87 4.01
N LEU A 439 -4.48 -1.39 4.79
CA LEU A 439 -3.40 -0.53 4.30
C LEU A 439 -2.53 -1.25 3.26
N ASN A 440 -2.15 -2.50 3.52
CA ASN A 440 -1.41 -3.34 2.57
C ASN A 440 -2.22 -3.59 1.28
N THR A 441 -3.55 -3.75 1.38
CA THR A 441 -4.43 -3.87 0.21
C THR A 441 -4.45 -2.58 -0.61
N LEU A 442 -4.46 -1.41 0.04
CA LEU A 442 -4.36 -0.11 -0.63
C LEU A 442 -3.01 0.05 -1.34
N PHE A 443 -1.89 -0.24 -0.66
CA PHE A 443 -0.56 -0.21 -1.27
C PHE A 443 -0.47 -1.13 -2.49
N ALA A 444 -0.99 -2.36 -2.39
CA ALA A 444 -1.04 -3.30 -3.51
C ALA A 444 -1.82 -2.73 -4.70
N LYS A 445 -2.96 -2.08 -4.46
CA LYS A 445 -3.77 -1.42 -5.50
C LYS A 445 -3.06 -0.21 -6.11
N PHE A 446 -2.50 0.69 -5.31
CA PHE A 446 -1.80 1.88 -5.81
C PHE A 446 -0.59 1.53 -6.67
N ARG A 447 0.23 0.57 -6.23
CA ARG A 447 1.43 0.17 -6.98
C ARG A 447 1.12 -0.41 -8.36
N GLY A 448 -0.04 -1.06 -8.51
CA GLY A 448 -0.46 -1.63 -9.80
C GLY A 448 -1.09 -0.63 -10.76
N THR A 449 -1.61 0.52 -10.27
CA THR A 449 -2.57 1.33 -11.05
C THR A 449 -2.41 2.83 -10.97
N ALA A 450 -1.65 3.37 -10.00
CA ALA A 450 -1.44 4.79 -9.89
C ALA A 450 -0.65 5.32 -11.10
N SER A 451 -1.16 6.36 -11.75
CA SER A 451 -0.45 7.10 -12.78
C SER A 451 0.61 7.97 -12.14
N GLY A 452 1.82 8.01 -12.71
CA GLY A 452 2.93 8.83 -12.22
C GLY A 452 3.40 9.84 -13.25
N ARG A 453 3.77 11.04 -12.80
CA ARG A 453 4.52 12.03 -13.57
C ARG A 453 5.95 12.11 -13.04
N LEU A 454 6.90 12.06 -13.96
CA LEU A 454 8.31 12.25 -13.66
C LEU A 454 8.66 13.74 -13.68
N SER A 455 9.55 14.13 -12.77
CA SER A 455 10.13 15.46 -12.70
C SER A 455 10.99 15.75 -13.92
N THR A 456 10.81 16.93 -14.51
CA THR A 456 11.62 17.40 -15.63
C THR A 456 13.03 17.82 -15.22
N TRP A 457 13.31 17.91 -13.91
CA TRP A 457 14.60 18.35 -13.38
C TRP A 457 15.57 17.19 -13.10
N ASP A 458 15.11 16.17 -12.38
CA ASP A 458 15.93 15.02 -11.95
C ASP A 458 15.46 13.68 -12.53
N GLY A 459 14.32 13.66 -13.26
CA GLY A 459 13.74 12.44 -13.83
C GLY A 459 13.10 11.50 -12.81
N GLY A 460 13.05 11.88 -11.53
CA GLY A 460 12.45 11.07 -10.46
C GLY A 460 10.92 11.19 -10.42
N PRO A 461 10.22 10.24 -9.78
CA PRO A 461 8.78 10.37 -9.52
C PRO A 461 8.49 11.62 -8.67
N GLU A 462 7.53 12.43 -9.11
CA GLU A 462 7.18 13.70 -8.48
C GLU A 462 5.72 13.73 -8.01
N LEU A 463 4.84 13.18 -8.84
CA LEU A 463 3.40 13.29 -8.66
C LEU A 463 2.76 11.96 -9.04
N CYS A 464 1.83 11.49 -8.23
CA CYS A 464 1.02 10.33 -8.57
C CYS A 464 -0.46 10.56 -8.25
N ALA A 465 -1.31 9.82 -8.95
CA ALA A 465 -2.75 9.86 -8.77
C ALA A 465 -3.37 8.54 -9.17
N VAL A 466 -4.57 8.27 -8.66
CA VAL A 466 -5.37 7.12 -9.07
C VAL A 466 -6.46 7.58 -10.03
N HIS A 467 -6.46 7.03 -11.24
CA HIS A 467 -7.46 7.30 -12.29
C HIS A 467 -8.19 5.99 -12.62
N PRO A 468 -9.31 5.69 -11.94
CA PRO A 468 -9.95 4.37 -11.95
C PRO A 468 -10.41 3.86 -13.31
N MET A 469 -10.74 4.76 -14.24
CA MET A 469 -11.17 4.39 -15.59
C MET A 469 -10.00 4.31 -16.56
N TRP A 470 -9.04 5.24 -16.46
CA TRP A 470 -7.81 5.24 -17.24
C TRP A 470 -7.00 3.96 -17.03
N CYS A 471 -6.90 3.47 -15.79
CA CYS A 471 -6.13 2.27 -15.46
C CYS A 471 -6.78 0.96 -15.95
N LEU A 472 -7.95 1.00 -16.60
CA LEU A 472 -8.59 -0.16 -17.24
C LEU A 472 -8.02 -0.45 -18.64
N ALA A 473 -7.31 0.49 -19.26
CA ALA A 473 -6.66 0.24 -20.56
C ALA A 473 -5.37 -0.57 -20.35
N ASN A 474 -5.35 -1.82 -20.82
CA ASN A 474 -4.20 -2.71 -20.65
C ASN A 474 -2.95 -2.22 -21.38
N HIS A 475 -1.80 -2.74 -20.94
CA HIS A 475 -0.52 -2.40 -21.51
C HIS A 475 -0.23 -3.10 -22.83
N SER A 476 0.33 -2.35 -23.79
CA SER A 476 1.08 -2.87 -24.93
C SER A 476 2.34 -2.04 -25.16
N CYS A 477 3.42 -2.67 -25.61
CA CYS A 477 4.58 -1.95 -26.15
C CYS A 477 4.35 -1.44 -27.58
N ASP A 478 3.24 -1.81 -28.20
CA ASP A 478 2.68 -1.20 -29.41
C ASP A 478 1.27 -0.66 -29.10
N PRO A 479 1.19 0.43 -28.32
CA PRO A 479 -0.09 1.00 -27.87
C PRO A 479 -0.80 1.72 -29.02
N ASN A 480 -2.13 1.80 -28.98
CA ASN A 480 -2.93 2.57 -29.95
C ASN A 480 -3.40 3.92 -29.39
N VAL A 481 -3.15 4.18 -28.10
CA VAL A 481 -3.31 5.49 -27.47
C VAL A 481 -1.98 6.04 -26.95
N THR A 482 -1.97 7.34 -26.73
CA THR A 482 -1.01 8.05 -25.90
C THR A 482 -1.78 8.90 -24.89
N TRP A 483 -1.10 9.36 -23.86
CA TRP A 483 -1.71 10.13 -22.78
C TRP A 483 -0.81 11.29 -22.39
N GLU A 484 -1.46 12.36 -21.97
CA GLU A 484 -0.82 13.49 -21.30
C GLU A 484 -1.55 13.74 -19.99
N TRP A 485 -0.81 14.25 -19.01
CA TRP A 485 -1.38 14.67 -17.73
C TRP A 485 -1.11 16.15 -17.51
N SER A 486 -2.16 16.95 -17.68
CA SER A 486 -2.15 18.39 -17.42
C SER A 486 -3.51 18.75 -16.86
N SER A 487 -3.66 18.75 -15.53
CA SER A 487 -4.92 18.83 -14.75
C SER A 487 -5.84 17.60 -14.81
N GLU A 488 -6.09 17.07 -16.01
CA GLU A 488 -6.77 15.79 -16.25
C GLU A 488 -5.83 14.85 -17.01
N ILE A 489 -6.01 13.54 -16.81
CA ILE A 489 -5.39 12.53 -17.65
C ILE A 489 -6.28 12.27 -18.86
N ASN A 490 -5.68 12.17 -20.04
CA ASN A 490 -6.42 11.90 -21.26
C ASN A 490 -5.89 10.69 -22.02
N PHE A 491 -6.75 10.05 -22.82
CA PHE A 491 -6.30 9.20 -23.92
C PHE A 491 -6.57 9.89 -25.25
N ARG A 492 -5.52 9.99 -26.06
CA ARG A 492 -5.57 10.40 -27.46
C ARG A 492 -5.17 9.23 -28.35
N ALA A 493 -5.99 8.93 -29.35
CA ALA A 493 -5.65 7.93 -30.36
C ALA A 493 -4.41 8.38 -31.15
N ARG A 494 -3.44 7.48 -31.31
CA ARG A 494 -2.18 7.81 -31.98
C ARG A 494 -2.39 8.16 -33.45
N ARG A 495 -1.57 9.08 -33.94
CA ARG A 495 -1.42 9.36 -35.37
C ARG A 495 -0.50 8.34 -36.04
N ASP A 496 -0.53 8.29 -37.36
CA ASP A 496 0.32 7.39 -38.17
C ASP A 496 1.82 7.56 -37.84
N ASP A 497 2.26 8.80 -37.57
CA ASP A 497 3.66 9.17 -37.26
C ASP A 497 4.08 8.85 -35.81
N GLU A 498 3.14 8.44 -34.95
CA GLU A 498 3.37 8.16 -33.53
C GLU A 498 3.33 6.67 -33.20
N THR A 499 3.19 5.80 -34.20
CA THR A 499 3.08 4.36 -34.01
C THR A 499 4.40 3.72 -33.57
N ALA A 500 4.32 2.64 -32.80
CA ALA A 500 5.52 2.04 -32.23
C ALA A 500 6.38 1.41 -33.32
N VAL A 501 7.68 1.71 -33.29
CA VAL A 501 8.65 1.11 -34.20
C VAL A 501 9.14 -0.21 -33.61
N TRP A 502 8.93 -1.31 -34.33
CA TRP A 502 9.46 -2.61 -33.96
C TRP A 502 10.83 -2.79 -34.60
N SER A 503 11.84 -3.11 -33.81
CA SER A 503 13.20 -3.31 -34.33
C SER A 503 13.90 -4.52 -33.72
N ARG A 504 14.48 -5.38 -34.57
CA ARG A 504 15.32 -6.51 -34.17
C ARG A 504 16.55 -6.58 -35.07
N GLY A 505 17.69 -6.10 -34.57
CA GLY A 505 18.90 -5.98 -35.38
C GLY A 505 18.70 -5.01 -36.56
N GLN A 506 18.70 -5.53 -37.78
CA GLN A 506 18.44 -4.75 -39.00
C GLN A 506 16.99 -4.88 -39.51
N GLU A 507 16.18 -5.76 -38.90
CA GLU A 507 14.78 -5.96 -39.28
C GLU A 507 13.89 -4.92 -38.61
N MET A 508 12.97 -4.35 -39.40
CA MET A 508 11.91 -3.45 -38.92
C MET A 508 10.57 -3.93 -39.49
N LYS A 509 9.51 -3.92 -38.67
CA LYS A 509 8.15 -4.19 -39.17
C LYS A 509 7.51 -2.94 -39.75
N GLU A 510 6.51 -3.15 -40.60
CA GLU A 510 5.65 -2.07 -41.08
C GLU A 510 4.92 -1.38 -39.93
N LEU A 511 4.81 -0.06 -40.03
CA LEU A 511 4.07 0.75 -39.06
C LEU A 511 2.57 0.47 -39.20
N ARG A 512 1.89 0.35 -38.06
CA ARG A 512 0.43 0.28 -38.04
C ARG A 512 -0.14 1.68 -38.35
N PRO A 513 -1.28 1.77 -39.05
CA PRO A 513 -1.98 3.05 -39.16
C PRO A 513 -2.47 3.50 -37.78
N GLY A 514 -2.57 4.81 -37.59
CA GLY A 514 -3.17 5.43 -36.42
C GLY A 514 -4.70 5.26 -36.37
N GLY A 515 -5.29 5.76 -35.30
CA GLY A 515 -6.72 5.55 -35.00
C GLY A 515 -7.00 4.16 -34.41
N ILE A 516 -8.27 3.88 -34.14
CA ILE A 516 -8.69 2.63 -33.49
C ILE A 516 -9.99 2.15 -34.14
N ALA A 517 -10.00 0.91 -34.62
CA ALA A 517 -11.21 0.32 -35.20
C ALA A 517 -12.21 -0.05 -34.10
N LYS A 518 -13.49 0.01 -34.44
CA LYS A 518 -14.56 -0.53 -33.61
C LYS A 518 -14.23 -1.95 -33.12
N ASP A 519 -14.61 -2.24 -31.88
CA ASP A 519 -14.41 -3.51 -31.18
C ASP A 519 -12.95 -3.86 -30.88
N SER A 520 -11.99 -2.98 -31.20
CA SER A 520 -10.59 -3.14 -30.81
C SER A 520 -10.37 -2.71 -29.36
N GLU A 521 -9.44 -3.38 -28.67
CA GLU A 521 -9.00 -2.99 -27.34
C GLU A 521 -8.22 -1.67 -27.40
N ILE A 522 -8.45 -0.79 -26.43
CA ILE A 522 -7.67 0.41 -26.17
C ILE A 522 -6.45 -0.01 -25.36
N LEU A 523 -5.27 0.07 -25.99
CA LEU A 523 -4.00 -0.39 -25.44
C LEU A 523 -3.12 0.80 -25.09
N ASN A 524 -2.81 0.93 -23.80
CA ASN A 524 -1.99 1.97 -23.20
C ASN A 524 -0.51 1.52 -23.05
N HIS A 525 0.38 2.43 -22.67
CA HIS A 525 1.76 2.15 -22.33
C HIS A 525 2.10 2.56 -20.89
N TYR A 526 2.69 1.63 -20.11
CA TYR A 526 3.10 1.85 -18.72
C TYR A 526 4.61 2.09 -18.58
N CYS A 527 5.33 2.04 -19.68
CA CYS A 527 6.76 2.33 -19.77
C CYS A 527 7.04 3.19 -21.01
N ASP A 528 8.26 3.71 -21.10
CA ASP A 528 8.75 4.34 -22.32
C ASP A 528 8.93 3.29 -23.43
N ILE A 529 8.08 3.38 -24.46
CA ILE A 529 8.07 2.46 -25.60
C ILE A 529 9.27 2.62 -26.54
N GLY A 530 10.07 3.67 -26.38
CA GLY A 530 11.33 3.88 -27.08
C GLY A 530 12.48 3.05 -26.54
N LEU A 531 12.35 2.49 -25.33
CA LEU A 531 13.39 1.67 -24.71
C LEU A 531 13.52 0.29 -25.37
N PRO A 532 14.70 -0.37 -25.28
CA PRO A 532 14.86 -1.76 -25.69
C PRO A 532 13.98 -2.73 -24.88
N VAL A 533 13.61 -3.87 -25.47
CA VAL A 533 12.69 -4.86 -24.88
C VAL A 533 13.05 -5.27 -23.45
N GLN A 534 14.33 -5.49 -23.15
CA GLN A 534 14.79 -5.85 -21.81
C GLN A 534 14.45 -4.77 -20.77
N LYS A 535 14.68 -3.49 -21.12
CA LYS A 535 14.40 -2.35 -20.25
C LYS A 535 12.91 -2.08 -20.11
N ARG A 536 12.13 -2.25 -21.18
CA ARG A 536 10.66 -2.16 -21.09
C ARG A 536 10.08 -3.21 -20.15
N ARG A 537 10.52 -4.47 -20.26
CA ARG A 537 10.09 -5.56 -19.37
C ARG A 537 10.50 -5.30 -17.92
N GLU A 538 11.73 -4.84 -17.68
CA GLU A 538 12.21 -4.49 -16.33
C GLU A 538 11.34 -3.39 -15.68
N TRP A 539 11.07 -2.30 -16.40
CA TRP A 539 10.24 -1.21 -15.89
C TRP A 539 8.77 -1.57 -15.70
N ALA A 540 8.15 -2.23 -16.67
CA ALA A 540 6.73 -2.54 -16.61
C ALA A 540 6.40 -3.68 -15.62
N SER A 541 7.38 -4.49 -15.22
CA SER A 541 7.14 -5.70 -14.42
C SER A 541 6.43 -5.43 -13.11
N GLY A 542 6.73 -4.32 -12.43
CA GLY A 542 6.10 -3.98 -11.15
C GLY A 542 4.61 -3.67 -11.27
N ALA A 543 4.22 -2.96 -12.34
CA ALA A 543 2.83 -2.60 -12.61
C ALA A 543 2.03 -3.75 -13.22
N LEU A 544 2.68 -4.59 -14.05
CA LEU A 544 2.04 -5.73 -14.71
C LEU A 544 1.94 -6.99 -13.84
N GLY A 545 2.75 -7.10 -12.80
CA GLY A 545 2.95 -8.35 -12.06
C GLY A 545 3.92 -9.32 -12.74
N GLY A 546 4.57 -8.94 -13.85
CA GLY A 546 5.55 -9.79 -14.55
C GLY A 546 5.95 -9.25 -15.92
N THR A 547 6.69 -10.05 -16.69
CA THR A 547 7.24 -9.59 -17.98
C THR A 547 6.18 -9.44 -19.06
N CYS A 548 6.21 -8.34 -19.82
CA CYS A 548 5.26 -8.12 -20.92
C CYS A 548 5.40 -9.17 -22.04
N LEU A 549 4.27 -9.78 -22.39
CA LEU A 549 4.12 -10.79 -23.45
C LEU A 549 3.38 -10.28 -24.69
N CYS A 550 3.28 -8.96 -24.90
CA CYS A 550 2.68 -8.41 -26.12
C CYS A 550 3.51 -8.80 -27.36
N ASP A 551 2.86 -8.83 -28.53
CA ASP A 551 3.47 -9.25 -29.80
C ASP A 551 4.81 -8.55 -30.10
N ARG A 552 4.93 -7.26 -29.75
CA ARG A 552 6.18 -6.51 -29.93
C ARG A 552 7.30 -7.07 -29.06
N CYS A 553 7.04 -7.31 -27.79
CA CYS A 553 8.04 -7.80 -26.85
C CYS A 553 8.53 -9.19 -27.23
N VAL A 554 7.62 -10.13 -27.52
CA VAL A 554 8.00 -11.49 -27.90
C VAL A 554 8.79 -11.52 -29.21
N TRP A 555 8.43 -10.65 -30.17
CA TRP A 555 9.15 -10.56 -31.44
C TRP A 555 10.54 -9.93 -31.29
N GLU A 556 10.65 -8.78 -30.61
CA GLU A 556 11.93 -8.09 -30.39
C GLU A 556 12.89 -8.90 -29.50
N ALA A 557 12.37 -9.75 -28.61
CA ALA A 557 13.15 -10.68 -27.81
C ALA A 557 13.64 -11.91 -28.60
N GLY A 558 13.12 -12.14 -29.82
CA GLY A 558 13.43 -13.33 -30.62
C GLY A 558 12.75 -14.61 -30.13
N GLU A 559 11.66 -14.48 -29.38
CA GLU A 559 10.85 -15.60 -28.88
C GLU A 559 9.89 -16.13 -29.95
N VAL A 560 9.63 -15.31 -30.98
CA VAL A 560 8.87 -15.66 -32.19
C VAL A 560 9.56 -15.11 -33.44
N GLU A 561 9.30 -15.73 -34.61
CA GLU A 561 9.87 -15.31 -35.90
C GLU A 561 9.37 -13.93 -36.36
#